data_AF-A0A956HCP8-F1
#
_entry.id   AF-A0A956HCP8-F1
#
_cell.length_a   1.000
_cell.length_b   1.000
_cell.length_c   1.000
_cell.angle_alpha   90.00
_cell.angle_beta   90.00
_cell.angle_gamma   90.00
#
_symmetry.space_group_name_H-M   'P 1'
#
loop_
_entity.id
_entity.type
_entity.pdbx_description
1 polymer ?
#
loop_
_entity_poly.entity_id
_entity_poly.type
_entity_poly.pdbx_seq_one_letter_code
_entity_poly.pdbx_strand_id
1 'polypeptide(L)'
;LAVRLVWEAALLERLGPQLEQRWHARGPIGPLSPEQTRALRAAAQRHEAYERAVHRPLLAALPCPAAQSRPLGRFVQAVFCIDVRSEPVRRTLERLDEGIETRGCAGFFGAAVEWVPFAEQRGLPHCPALVEPSHVIVEALDEAGGEEQEGRARRARRGRALRKAAARVAGSFRSAVPAFAFVETAGLGYALRLIGDGLGLTRPAPDPATMGLTADTVRRLRP
;
A
#
# COMPACT_ATOMS: atom_id res chain seq x y z
N LEU A 1 -2.69 -2.15 -14.90
CA LEU A 1 -3.33 -0.88 -15.34
C LEU A 1 -2.31 0.15 -15.83
N ALA A 2 -1.33 0.55 -15.01
CA ALA A 2 -0.32 1.55 -15.38
C ALA A 2 0.48 1.22 -16.66
N VAL A 3 0.95 -0.03 -16.80
CA VAL A 3 1.68 -0.48 -18.02
C VAL A 3 0.84 -0.34 -19.29
N ARG A 4 -0.48 -0.55 -19.21
CA ARG A 4 -1.38 -0.46 -20.34
C ARG A 4 -1.62 0.99 -20.78
N LEU A 5 -1.74 1.90 -19.82
CA LEU A 5 -1.84 3.34 -20.05
C LEU A 5 -0.57 3.91 -20.69
N VAL A 6 0.62 3.43 -20.29
CA VAL A 6 1.90 3.85 -20.90
C VAL A 6 1.95 3.45 -22.38
N TRP A 7 1.50 2.23 -22.71
CA TRP A 7 1.43 1.78 -24.11
C TRP A 7 0.40 2.55 -24.93
N GLU A 8 -0.77 2.86 -24.36
CA GLU A 8 -1.79 3.68 -25.00
C GLU A 8 -1.30 5.10 -25.29
N ALA A 9 -0.56 5.72 -24.34
CA ALA A 9 0.06 7.03 -24.54
C ALA A 9 1.16 7.00 -25.62
N ALA A 10 2.04 6.00 -25.60
CA ALA A 10 3.10 5.86 -26.59
C ALA A 10 2.55 5.63 -28.02
N LEU A 11 1.43 4.89 -28.13
CA LEU A 11 0.71 4.71 -29.39
C LEU A 11 0.06 6.02 -29.87
N LEU A 12 -0.53 6.80 -28.96
CA LEU A 12 -1.13 8.09 -29.28
C LEU A 12 -0.08 9.13 -29.71
N GLU A 13 1.09 9.17 -29.09
CA GLU A 13 2.18 10.08 -29.51
C GLU A 13 2.71 9.72 -30.90
N ARG A 14 2.90 8.43 -31.19
CA ARG A 14 3.44 8.00 -32.49
C ARG A 14 2.43 8.04 -33.63
N LEU A 15 1.15 7.81 -33.35
CA LEU A 15 0.13 7.61 -34.37
C LEU A 15 -0.99 8.66 -34.32
N GLY A 16 -0.97 9.58 -33.36
CA GLY A 16 -2.06 10.47 -32.93
C GLY A 16 -3.11 10.83 -33.99
N PRO A 17 -2.76 11.59 -35.03
CA PRO A 17 -3.73 12.03 -36.05
C PRO A 17 -4.31 10.87 -36.85
N GLN A 18 -3.49 9.87 -37.18
CA GLN A 18 -3.91 8.68 -37.92
C GLN A 18 -4.73 7.73 -37.04
N LEU A 19 -4.40 7.65 -35.75
CA LEU A 19 -5.10 6.84 -34.77
C LEU A 19 -6.47 7.42 -34.49
N GLU A 20 -6.58 8.74 -34.30
CA GLU A 20 -7.82 9.46 -34.06
C GLU A 20 -8.77 9.34 -35.27
N GLN A 21 -8.27 9.58 -36.49
CA GLN A 21 -9.04 9.35 -37.72
C GLN A 21 -9.53 7.90 -37.83
N ARG A 22 -8.65 6.91 -37.57
CA ARG A 22 -9.02 5.50 -37.59
C ARG A 22 -9.98 5.12 -36.48
N TRP A 23 -9.86 5.74 -35.30
CA TRP A 23 -10.72 5.51 -34.15
C TRP A 23 -12.13 6.01 -34.42
N HIS A 24 -12.26 7.24 -34.92
CA HIS A 24 -13.54 7.80 -35.34
C HIS A 24 -14.15 7.05 -36.54
N ALA A 25 -13.33 6.57 -37.47
CA ALA A 25 -13.78 5.75 -38.59
C ALA A 25 -14.22 4.32 -38.19
N ARG A 26 -13.79 3.80 -37.02
CA ARG A 26 -14.06 2.42 -36.59
C ARG A 26 -15.48 2.23 -36.06
N GLY A 27 -16.19 3.32 -35.72
CA GLY A 27 -17.53 3.28 -35.14
C GLY A 27 -17.58 2.65 -33.74
N PRO A 28 -18.77 2.51 -33.13
CA PRO A 28 -18.92 1.85 -31.84
C PRO A 28 -18.41 0.39 -31.91
N ILE A 29 -17.73 -0.05 -30.84
CA ILE A 29 -17.22 -1.42 -30.74
C ILE A 29 -18.44 -2.38 -30.65
N GLY A 30 -18.84 -2.90 -31.80
CA GLY A 30 -19.81 -3.97 -31.90
C GLY A 30 -19.23 -5.33 -31.45
N PRO A 31 -20.07 -6.37 -31.38
CA PRO A 31 -19.59 -7.72 -31.12
C PRO A 31 -18.51 -8.10 -32.15
N LEU A 32 -17.41 -8.66 -31.66
CA LEU A 32 -16.31 -9.13 -32.49
C LEU A 32 -16.82 -10.19 -33.46
N SER A 33 -16.34 -10.18 -34.70
CA SER A 33 -16.65 -11.24 -35.64
C SER A 33 -16.12 -12.59 -35.10
N PRO A 34 -16.68 -13.72 -35.54
CA PRO A 34 -16.16 -15.04 -35.17
C PRO A 34 -14.67 -15.20 -35.48
N GLU A 35 -14.19 -14.59 -36.56
CA GLU A 35 -12.78 -14.59 -36.94
C GLU A 35 -11.91 -13.77 -35.99
N GLN A 36 -12.32 -12.54 -35.66
CA GLN A 36 -11.62 -11.70 -34.69
C GLN A 36 -11.57 -12.36 -33.30
N THR A 37 -12.66 -13.01 -32.90
CA THR A 37 -12.74 -13.77 -31.65
C THR A 37 -11.75 -14.95 -31.65
N ARG A 38 -11.67 -15.71 -32.75
CA ARG A 38 -10.67 -16.79 -32.89
C ARG A 38 -9.24 -16.26 -32.82
N ALA A 39 -8.95 -15.15 -33.51
CA ALA A 39 -7.62 -14.53 -33.50
C ALA A 39 -7.19 -14.06 -32.10
N LEU A 40 -8.10 -13.41 -31.36
CA LEU A 40 -7.85 -12.98 -29.98
C LEU A 40 -7.65 -14.15 -29.03
N ARG A 41 -8.46 -15.22 -29.15
CA ARG A 41 -8.27 -16.44 -28.36
C ARG A 41 -6.90 -17.06 -28.61
N ALA A 42 -6.49 -17.15 -29.88
CA ALA A 42 -5.17 -17.66 -30.24
C ALA A 42 -4.03 -16.78 -29.68
N ALA A 43 -4.21 -15.46 -29.67
CA ALA A 43 -3.25 -14.54 -29.05
C ALA A 43 -3.17 -14.70 -27.53
N ALA A 44 -4.32 -14.83 -26.85
CA ALA A 44 -4.38 -15.07 -25.41
C ALA A 44 -3.72 -16.40 -25.03
N GLN A 45 -3.98 -17.47 -25.80
CA GLN A 45 -3.34 -18.78 -25.60
C GLN A 45 -1.82 -18.70 -25.75
N ARG A 46 -1.31 -17.98 -26.74
CA ARG A 46 0.14 -17.76 -26.90
C ARG A 46 0.73 -16.97 -25.74
N HIS A 47 0.03 -15.96 -25.24
CA HIS A 47 0.48 -15.18 -24.09
C HIS A 47 0.54 -16.03 -22.82
N GLU A 48 -0.50 -16.81 -22.55
CA GLU A 48 -0.53 -17.73 -21.41
C GLU A 48 0.58 -18.80 -21.52
N ALA A 49 0.84 -19.31 -22.72
CA ALA A 49 1.94 -20.24 -22.97
C ALA A 49 3.31 -19.59 -22.71
N TYR A 50 3.50 -18.33 -23.11
CA TYR A 50 4.70 -17.56 -22.82
C TYR A 50 4.88 -17.34 -21.31
N GLU A 51 3.83 -16.91 -20.59
CA GLU A 51 3.88 -16.75 -19.14
C GLU A 51 4.24 -18.06 -18.44
N ARG A 52 3.62 -19.17 -18.85
CA ARG A 52 3.97 -20.51 -18.33
C ARG A 52 5.42 -20.89 -18.63
N ALA A 53 5.94 -20.58 -19.81
CA ALA A 53 7.33 -20.88 -20.17
C ALA A 53 8.32 -20.10 -19.31
N VAL A 54 7.99 -18.85 -18.96
CA VAL A 54 8.78 -18.01 -18.04
C VAL A 54 8.66 -18.48 -16.59
N HIS A 55 7.46 -18.85 -16.13
CA HIS A 55 7.22 -19.28 -14.75
C HIS A 55 7.79 -20.67 -14.46
N ARG A 56 7.75 -21.59 -15.43
CA ARG A 56 8.18 -22.99 -15.26
C ARG A 56 9.60 -23.14 -14.68
N PRO A 57 10.66 -22.49 -15.20
CA PRO A 57 12.00 -22.61 -14.61
C PRO A 57 12.09 -21.99 -13.21
N LEU A 58 11.36 -20.90 -12.95
CA LEU A 58 11.33 -20.28 -11.62
C LEU A 58 10.70 -21.20 -10.58
N LEU A 59 9.57 -21.83 -10.92
CA LEU A 59 8.91 -22.81 -10.06
C LEU A 59 9.74 -24.08 -9.87
N ALA A 60 10.46 -24.51 -10.92
CA ALA A 60 11.37 -25.65 -10.83
C ALA A 60 12.61 -25.35 -9.97
N ALA A 61 13.05 -24.09 -9.91
CA ALA A 61 14.16 -23.65 -9.06
C ALA A 61 13.76 -23.48 -7.59
N LEU A 62 12.47 -23.37 -7.28
CA LEU A 62 12.03 -23.39 -5.89
C LEU A 62 12.31 -24.78 -5.32
N PRO A 63 12.96 -24.88 -4.15
CA PRO A 63 13.10 -26.16 -3.49
C PRO A 63 11.70 -26.71 -3.23
N CYS A 64 11.36 -27.81 -3.90
CA CYS A 64 10.20 -28.58 -3.53
C CYS A 64 10.51 -29.14 -2.14
N PRO A 65 9.79 -28.75 -1.07
CA PRO A 65 9.91 -29.49 0.16
C PRO A 65 9.51 -30.90 -0.23
N ALA A 66 10.47 -31.85 -0.17
CA ALA A 66 10.12 -33.26 -0.22
C ALA A 66 8.93 -33.42 0.71
N ALA A 67 7.90 -34.15 0.28
CA ALA A 67 6.77 -34.47 1.14
C ALA A 67 7.35 -35.20 2.35
N GLN A 68 7.73 -34.45 3.37
CA GLN A 68 8.22 -34.97 4.62
C GLN A 68 7.04 -35.77 5.12
N SER A 69 7.22 -37.08 5.25
CA SER A 69 6.25 -37.96 5.88
C SER A 69 5.90 -37.29 7.21
N ARG A 70 4.73 -36.65 7.30
CA ARG A 70 4.31 -35.99 8.52
C ARG A 70 4.33 -37.09 9.59
N PRO A 71 5.18 -37.00 10.64
CA PRO A 71 5.20 -38.04 11.65
C PRO A 71 3.78 -38.22 12.20
N LEU A 72 3.39 -39.45 12.51
CA LEU A 72 2.01 -39.76 12.91
C LEU A 72 1.61 -39.23 14.30
N GLY A 73 2.49 -38.48 14.99
CA GLY A 73 2.18 -37.80 16.24
C GLY A 73 2.71 -36.37 16.23
N ARG A 74 1.84 -35.38 16.34
CA ARG A 74 2.23 -34.05 16.82
C ARG A 74 1.99 -34.04 18.31
N PHE A 75 3.06 -33.92 19.10
CA PHE A 75 2.92 -33.78 20.55
C PHE A 75 2.89 -32.29 20.96
N VAL A 76 3.32 -31.39 20.07
CA VAL A 76 3.17 -29.93 20.23
C VAL A 76 2.55 -29.32 18.99
N GLN A 77 1.49 -28.55 19.18
CA GLN A 77 0.93 -27.64 18.18
C GLN A 77 0.88 -26.23 18.76
N ALA A 78 1.67 -25.33 18.19
CA ALA A 78 1.78 -23.95 18.66
C ALA A 78 1.26 -22.98 17.60
N VAL A 79 0.55 -21.94 18.03
CA VAL A 79 0.03 -20.89 17.14
C VAL A 79 0.83 -19.62 17.36
N PHE A 80 1.37 -19.08 16.27
CA PHE A 80 2.14 -17.83 16.23
C PHE A 80 1.43 -16.80 15.35
N CYS A 81 1.81 -15.54 15.47
CA CYS A 81 1.42 -14.53 14.48
C CYS A 81 1.89 -14.96 13.08
N ILE A 82 1.11 -14.67 12.03
CA ILE A 82 1.52 -14.92 10.62
C ILE A 82 2.61 -13.95 10.12
N ASP A 83 3.12 -13.10 11.01
CA ASP A 83 4.15 -12.11 10.73
C ASP A 83 5.53 -12.75 10.47
N VAL A 84 6.25 -12.26 9.46
CA VAL A 84 7.59 -12.73 9.08
C VAL A 84 8.62 -12.63 10.20
N ARG A 85 8.41 -11.75 11.20
CA ARG A 85 9.25 -11.64 12.40
C ARG A 85 9.17 -12.87 13.30
N SER A 86 8.06 -13.61 13.25
CA SER A 86 7.90 -14.87 13.99
C SER A 86 8.56 -16.07 13.29
N GLU A 87 8.88 -15.93 11.99
CA GLU A 87 9.40 -17.02 11.17
C GLU A 87 10.68 -17.65 11.73
N PRO A 88 11.70 -16.90 12.21
CA PRO A 88 12.91 -17.51 12.76
C PRO A 88 12.62 -18.41 13.98
N VAL A 89 11.69 -18.00 14.84
CA VAL A 89 11.29 -18.78 16.03
C VAL A 89 10.53 -20.03 15.59
N ARG A 90 9.52 -19.86 14.72
CA ARG A 90 8.71 -20.97 14.19
C ARG A 90 9.58 -22.04 13.54
N ARG A 91 10.49 -21.62 12.64
CA ARG A 91 11.40 -22.55 11.95
C ARG A 91 12.42 -23.18 12.87
N THR A 92 12.83 -22.50 13.93
CA THR A 92 13.72 -23.11 14.92
C THR A 92 13.00 -24.21 15.69
N LEU A 93 11.77 -23.96 16.13
CA LEU A 93 10.94 -24.97 16.80
C LEU A 93 10.67 -26.20 15.92
N GLU A 94 10.26 -25.98 14.68
CA GLU A 94 10.02 -27.08 13.72
C GLU A 94 11.29 -27.85 13.33
N ARG A 95 12.47 -27.22 13.43
CA ARG A 95 13.76 -27.90 13.21
C ARG A 95 14.25 -28.72 14.40
N LEU A 96 13.78 -28.41 15.62
CA LEU A 96 14.22 -29.14 16.80
C LEU A 96 13.64 -30.55 16.83
N ASP A 97 12.39 -30.71 16.41
CA ASP A 97 11.71 -32.00 16.38
C ASP A 97 10.56 -32.00 15.37
N GLU A 98 10.43 -33.09 14.60
CA GLU A 98 9.39 -33.24 13.58
C GLU A 98 7.96 -33.37 14.16
N GLY A 99 7.85 -33.66 15.46
CA GLY A 99 6.62 -33.70 16.25
C GLY A 99 6.10 -32.33 16.69
N ILE A 100 6.83 -31.24 16.41
CA ILE A 100 6.43 -29.86 16.69
C ILE A 100 5.85 -29.24 15.41
N GLU A 101 4.57 -28.83 15.44
CA GLU A 101 3.94 -28.07 14.34
C GLU A 101 3.65 -26.64 14.76
N THR A 102 4.04 -25.66 13.93
CA THR A 102 3.62 -24.27 14.13
C THR A 102 2.57 -23.85 13.10
N ARG A 103 1.56 -23.11 13.56
CA ARG A 103 0.55 -22.49 12.69
C ARG A 103 0.64 -20.98 12.79
N GLY A 104 0.37 -20.31 11.68
CA GLY A 104 0.22 -18.86 11.64
C GLY A 104 -1.25 -18.47 11.80
N CYS A 105 -1.53 -17.55 12.72
CA CYS A 105 -2.81 -16.87 12.85
C CYS A 105 -2.58 -15.36 12.75
N ALA A 106 -3.56 -14.59 12.28
CA ALA A 106 -3.55 -13.14 12.46
C ALA A 106 -3.76 -12.84 13.95
N GLY A 107 -2.66 -12.77 14.70
CA GLY A 107 -2.69 -12.47 16.13
C GLY A 107 -2.95 -10.99 16.38
N PHE A 108 -3.72 -10.71 17.42
CA PHE A 108 -3.82 -9.39 18.04
C PHE A 108 -3.52 -9.53 19.52
N PHE A 109 -3.04 -8.46 20.15
CA PHE A 109 -2.60 -8.46 21.55
C PHE A 109 -3.75 -8.54 22.57
N GLY A 110 -4.94 -9.03 22.19
CA GLY A 110 -6.12 -9.06 23.04
C GLY A 110 -6.78 -7.68 23.25
N ALA A 111 -6.08 -6.59 22.95
CA ALA A 111 -6.59 -5.22 23.00
C ALA A 111 -7.21 -4.83 21.65
N ALA A 112 -8.50 -5.12 21.47
CA ALA A 112 -9.24 -4.66 20.31
C ALA A 112 -9.57 -3.17 20.45
N VAL A 113 -8.71 -2.31 19.92
CA VAL A 113 -8.78 -0.85 20.09
C VAL A 113 -8.94 -0.16 18.74
N GLU A 114 -9.83 0.82 18.67
CA GLU A 114 -9.87 1.81 17.61
C GLU A 114 -9.11 3.07 18.06
N TRP A 115 -8.12 3.49 17.28
CA TRP A 115 -7.39 4.74 17.53
C TRP A 115 -7.94 5.84 16.61
N VAL A 116 -8.51 6.90 17.17
CA VAL A 116 -9.04 8.06 16.44
C VAL A 116 -8.03 9.20 16.53
N PRO A 117 -7.26 9.50 15.45
CA PRO A 117 -6.28 10.56 15.50
C PRO A 117 -6.92 11.95 15.65
N PHE A 118 -6.16 12.90 16.15
CA PHE A 118 -6.67 14.25 16.35
C PHE A 118 -7.11 14.87 15.02
N ALA A 119 -8.33 15.42 15.03
CA ALA A 119 -9.00 15.99 13.85
C ALA A 119 -9.33 14.98 12.73
N GLU A 120 -9.44 13.69 13.03
CA GLU A 120 -10.10 12.70 12.18
C GLU A 120 -11.51 12.42 12.69
N GLN A 121 -12.39 11.99 11.78
CA GLN A 121 -13.75 11.53 12.13
C GLN A 121 -13.86 10.01 12.22
N ARG A 122 -12.88 9.27 11.72
CA ARG A 122 -12.84 7.81 11.74
C ARG A 122 -11.52 7.35 12.31
N GLY A 123 -11.57 6.36 13.18
CA GLY A 123 -10.37 5.74 13.71
C GLY A 123 -9.83 4.64 12.83
N LEU A 124 -8.64 4.20 13.20
CA LEU A 124 -7.96 3.06 12.64
C LEU A 124 -8.21 1.88 13.59
N PRO A 125 -8.89 0.81 13.14
CA PRO A 125 -9.04 -0.38 13.95
C PRO A 125 -7.69 -1.08 14.09
N HIS A 126 -7.21 -1.22 15.32
CA HIS A 126 -6.01 -1.97 15.68
C HIS A 126 -6.40 -3.37 16.19
N CYS A 127 -7.21 -4.07 15.39
CA CYS A 127 -7.70 -5.42 15.66
C CYS A 127 -7.79 -6.24 14.35
N PRO A 128 -7.92 -7.58 14.43
CA PRO A 128 -8.09 -8.41 13.24
C PRO A 128 -9.37 -8.03 12.49
N ALA A 129 -9.40 -8.26 11.18
CA ALA A 129 -10.54 -7.91 10.34
C ALA A 129 -11.89 -8.53 10.75
N LEU A 130 -11.87 -9.61 11.54
CA LEU A 130 -13.05 -10.32 12.04
C LEU A 130 -13.50 -9.86 13.45
N VAL A 131 -12.75 -8.95 14.08
CA VAL A 131 -12.99 -8.50 15.45
C VAL A 131 -13.37 -7.03 15.43
N GLU A 132 -14.50 -6.69 16.02
CA GLU A 132 -14.87 -5.30 16.25
C GLU A 132 -14.08 -4.74 17.45
N PRO A 133 -13.54 -3.51 17.34
CA PRO A 133 -12.84 -2.87 18.43
C PRO A 133 -13.79 -2.64 19.62
N SER A 134 -13.37 -3.07 20.82
CA SER A 134 -14.16 -2.93 22.05
C SER A 134 -13.89 -1.61 22.78
N HIS A 135 -12.77 -0.95 22.47
CA HIS A 135 -12.37 0.32 23.07
C HIS A 135 -12.02 1.32 21.97
N VAL A 136 -12.39 2.59 22.18
CA VAL A 136 -12.03 3.68 21.28
C VAL A 136 -11.15 4.65 22.06
N ILE A 137 -9.94 4.90 21.57
CA ILE A 137 -9.00 5.88 22.11
C ILE A 137 -8.98 7.06 21.16
N VAL A 138 -9.21 8.27 21.67
CA VAL A 138 -9.39 9.47 20.85
C VAL A 138 -8.32 10.48 21.22
N GLU A 139 -7.43 10.79 20.29
CA GLU A 139 -6.44 11.83 20.53
C GLU A 139 -7.11 13.19 20.73
N ALA A 140 -6.91 13.76 21.91
CA ALA A 140 -7.33 15.09 22.28
C ALA A 140 -6.14 15.99 22.61
N LEU A 141 -6.38 17.29 22.63
CA LEU A 141 -5.44 18.22 23.24
C LEU A 141 -5.62 18.17 24.75
N ASP A 142 -4.53 18.22 25.49
CA ASP A 142 -4.53 18.30 26.95
C ASP A 142 -5.54 19.37 27.44
N GLU A 143 -6.46 18.96 28.33
CA GLU A 143 -7.66 19.73 28.74
C GLU A 143 -7.38 20.82 29.78
N ALA A 144 -6.11 21.08 30.10
CA ALA A 144 -5.70 22.00 31.16
C ALA A 144 -6.01 23.51 30.93
N GLY A 145 -7.04 23.89 30.14
CA GLY A 145 -7.35 25.31 29.93
C GLY A 145 -8.58 25.68 29.10
N GLY A 146 -9.81 25.36 29.56
CA GLY A 146 -11.05 26.09 29.23
C GLY A 146 -11.34 26.48 27.76
N GLU A 147 -12.13 27.57 27.58
CA GLU A 147 -12.66 28.05 26.28
C GLU A 147 -11.57 28.45 25.27
N GLU A 148 -10.42 28.96 25.75
CA GLU A 148 -9.31 29.36 24.89
C GLU A 148 -8.67 28.15 24.17
N GLN A 149 -8.61 27.01 24.86
CA GLN A 149 -8.10 25.76 24.29
C GLN A 149 -9.05 25.20 23.22
N GLU A 150 -10.37 25.36 23.38
CA GLU A 150 -11.35 24.93 22.37
C GLU A 150 -11.19 25.74 21.06
N GLY A 151 -10.95 27.05 21.18
CA GLY A 151 -10.62 27.91 20.04
C GLY A 151 -9.34 27.46 19.31
N ARG A 152 -8.31 27.06 20.06
CA ARG A 152 -7.06 26.51 19.51
C ARG A 152 -7.27 25.15 18.85
N ALA A 153 -8.04 24.26 19.48
CA ALA A 153 -8.39 22.95 18.93
C ALA A 153 -9.11 23.10 17.59
N ARG A 154 -10.08 24.01 17.49
CA ARG A 154 -10.80 24.31 16.24
C ARG A 154 -9.85 24.83 15.15
N ARG A 155 -8.93 25.72 15.48
CA ARG A 155 -7.89 26.22 14.55
C ARG A 155 -6.96 25.09 14.09
N ALA A 156 -6.49 24.24 15.01
CA ALA A 156 -5.63 23.11 14.70
C ALA A 156 -6.33 22.08 13.79
N ARG A 157 -7.60 21.75 14.06
CA ARG A 157 -8.43 20.87 13.23
C ARG A 157 -8.57 21.42 11.81
N ARG A 158 -8.93 22.70 11.67
CA ARG A 158 -9.04 23.38 10.37
C ARG A 158 -7.70 23.41 9.63
N GLY A 159 -6.62 23.76 10.33
CA GLY A 159 -5.27 23.79 9.77
C GLY A 159 -4.81 22.44 9.25
N ARG A 160 -5.08 21.34 9.98
CA ARG A 160 -4.77 19.99 9.53
C ARG A 160 -5.57 19.58 8.30
N ALA A 161 -6.88 19.87 8.28
CA ALA A 161 -7.74 19.59 7.13
C ALA A 161 -7.24 20.30 5.86
N LEU A 162 -6.90 21.59 5.96
CA LEU A 162 -6.35 22.37 4.85
C LEU A 162 -5.01 21.81 4.36
N ARG A 163 -4.08 21.50 5.27
CA ARG A 163 -2.78 20.92 4.91
C ARG A 163 -2.91 19.53 4.27
N LYS A 164 -3.83 18.69 4.75
CA LYS A 164 -4.12 17.38 4.13
C LYS A 164 -4.73 17.53 2.74
N ALA A 165 -5.65 18.48 2.55
CA ALA A 165 -6.21 18.77 1.24
C ALA A 165 -5.11 19.26 0.27
N ALA A 166 -4.27 20.19 0.70
CA ALA A 166 -3.13 20.65 -0.08
C ALA A 166 -2.16 19.51 -0.41
N ALA A 167 -1.87 18.62 0.54
CA ALA A 167 -1.01 17.46 0.31
C ALA A 167 -1.61 16.45 -0.68
N ARG A 168 -2.93 16.23 -0.67
CA ARG A 168 -3.61 15.40 -1.68
C ARG A 168 -3.52 16.02 -3.06
N VAL A 169 -3.76 17.32 -3.17
CA VAL A 169 -3.63 18.07 -4.43
C VAL A 169 -2.19 18.00 -4.95
N ALA A 170 -1.20 18.26 -4.09
CA ALA A 170 0.23 18.09 -4.40
C ALA A 170 0.57 16.65 -4.83
N GLY A 171 -0.04 15.65 -4.17
CA GLY A 171 0.10 14.24 -4.53
C GLY A 171 -0.48 13.90 -5.90
N SER A 172 -1.58 14.55 -6.31
CA SER A 172 -2.16 14.38 -7.66
C SER A 172 -1.23 14.88 -8.77
N PHE A 173 -0.36 15.87 -8.49
CA PHE A 173 0.70 16.30 -9.41
C PHE A 173 1.86 15.29 -9.52
N ARG A 174 1.90 14.24 -8.68
CA ARG A 174 2.84 13.11 -8.82
C ARG A 174 2.30 11.98 -9.71
N SER A 175 1.18 12.19 -10.39
CA SER A 175 0.70 11.29 -11.43
C SER A 175 1.62 11.32 -12.66
N ALA A 176 1.65 10.24 -13.46
CA ALA A 176 2.66 10.01 -14.48
C ALA A 176 2.72 11.07 -15.61
N VAL A 177 1.65 11.84 -15.83
CA VAL A 177 1.56 12.83 -16.92
C VAL A 177 2.25 14.16 -16.56
N PRO A 178 1.98 14.81 -15.40
CA PRO A 178 2.72 15.99 -14.96
C PRO A 178 4.04 15.69 -14.23
N ALA A 179 4.32 14.44 -13.85
CA ALA A 179 5.52 14.10 -13.08
C ALA A 179 6.82 14.45 -13.80
N PHE A 180 6.91 14.25 -15.12
CA PHE A 180 8.13 14.58 -15.88
C PHE A 180 8.38 16.09 -15.95
N ALA A 181 7.36 16.89 -16.30
CA ALA A 181 7.47 18.35 -16.30
C ALA A 181 7.74 18.91 -14.89
N PHE A 182 7.16 18.32 -13.84
CA PHE A 182 7.42 18.70 -12.46
C PHE A 182 8.86 18.36 -12.04
N VAL A 183 9.38 17.18 -12.38
CA VAL A 183 10.77 16.81 -12.09
C VAL A 183 11.75 17.65 -12.91
N GLU A 184 11.43 17.96 -14.17
CA GLU A 184 12.26 18.81 -15.02
C GLU A 184 12.35 20.25 -14.50
N THR A 185 11.23 20.82 -14.03
CA THR A 185 11.19 22.21 -13.54
C THR A 185 11.59 22.35 -12.07
N ALA A 186 11.13 21.46 -11.21
CA ALA A 186 11.33 21.56 -9.76
C ALA A 186 12.34 20.55 -9.19
N GLY A 187 12.70 19.49 -9.93
CA GLY A 187 13.50 18.38 -9.43
C GLY A 187 14.93 18.77 -9.02
N LEU A 188 15.56 19.71 -9.74
CA LEU A 188 16.86 20.29 -9.35
C LEU A 188 16.80 20.97 -7.97
N GLY A 189 15.68 21.61 -7.63
CA GLY A 189 15.45 22.20 -6.31
C GLY A 189 15.37 21.17 -5.17
N TYR A 190 15.06 19.91 -5.47
CA TYR A 190 15.05 18.82 -4.49
C TYR A 190 16.41 18.14 -4.32
N ALA A 191 17.42 18.43 -5.13
CA ALA A 191 18.72 17.74 -5.10
C ALA A 191 19.42 17.84 -3.73
N LEU A 192 19.46 19.05 -3.14
CA LEU A 192 20.06 19.27 -1.81
C LEU A 192 19.30 18.51 -0.71
N ARG A 193 17.98 18.44 -0.82
CA ARG A 193 17.13 17.70 0.11
C ARG A 193 17.36 16.20 -0.01
N LEU A 194 17.48 15.68 -1.24
CA LEU A 194 17.75 14.27 -1.50
C LEU A 194 19.13 13.85 -0.96
N ILE A 195 20.14 14.71 -1.11
CA ILE A 195 21.46 14.50 -0.52
C ILE A 195 21.36 14.48 1.01
N GLY A 196 20.62 15.42 1.62
CA GLY A 196 20.36 15.44 3.06
C GLY A 196 19.66 14.18 3.58
N ASP A 197 18.63 13.71 2.86
CA ASP A 197 17.91 12.48 3.17
C ASP A 197 18.82 11.24 3.02
N GLY A 198 19.67 11.20 1.99
CA GLY A 198 20.64 10.12 1.76
C GLY A 198 21.76 10.06 2.79
N LEU A 199 22.15 11.21 3.35
CA LEU A 199 23.11 11.32 4.46
C LEU A 199 22.46 11.15 5.84
N GLY A 200 21.14 10.94 5.91
CA GLY A 200 20.40 10.82 7.17
C GLY A 200 20.27 12.12 7.97
N LEU A 201 20.57 13.27 7.36
CA LEU A 201 20.47 14.59 8.01
C LEU A 201 19.02 15.07 8.11
N THR A 202 18.14 14.57 7.25
CA THR A 202 16.71 14.90 7.23
C THR A 202 15.84 13.64 7.17
N ARG A 203 14.56 13.78 7.53
CA ARG A 203 13.58 12.70 7.40
C ARG A 203 12.87 12.80 6.05
N PRO A 204 12.90 11.76 5.20
CA PRO A 204 12.33 11.83 3.84
C PRO A 204 10.84 12.15 3.82
N ALA A 205 10.11 11.66 4.82
CA ALA A 205 8.69 11.91 4.99
C ALA A 205 8.35 12.23 6.45
N PRO A 206 7.50 13.26 6.71
CA PRO A 206 6.91 13.46 8.02
C PRO A 206 6.03 12.26 8.41
N ASP A 207 5.90 12.01 9.70
CA ASP A 207 5.09 10.91 10.21
C ASP A 207 3.61 11.08 9.76
N PRO A 208 3.03 10.07 9.07
CA PRO A 208 1.65 10.14 8.58
C PRO A 208 0.62 10.41 9.68
N ALA A 209 0.87 9.96 10.92
CA ALA A 209 -0.03 10.21 12.05
C ALA A 209 -0.12 11.72 12.36
N THR A 210 1.03 12.39 12.37
CA THR A 210 1.16 13.83 12.68
C THR A 210 1.02 14.75 11.47
N MET A 211 0.81 14.20 10.26
CA MET A 211 0.78 14.98 9.03
C MET A 211 -0.26 16.12 9.10
N GLY A 212 0.21 17.35 8.87
CA GLY A 212 -0.64 18.55 8.92
C GLY A 212 -0.81 19.14 10.32
N LEU A 213 -0.15 18.62 11.35
CA LEU A 213 -0.09 19.23 12.68
C LEU A 213 1.17 20.08 12.86
N THR A 214 1.10 21.08 13.74
CA THR A 214 2.28 21.83 14.19
C THR A 214 2.96 21.08 15.33
N ALA A 215 4.26 21.30 15.51
CA ALA A 215 5.02 20.64 16.59
C ALA A 215 4.46 20.92 17.99
N ASP A 216 3.95 22.14 18.25
CA ASP A 216 3.29 22.47 19.52
C ASP A 216 2.00 21.67 19.72
N THR A 217 1.17 21.53 18.69
CA THR A 217 -0.04 20.69 18.75
C THR A 217 0.32 19.23 19.04
N VAL A 218 1.33 18.67 18.36
CA VAL A 218 1.78 17.29 18.56
C VAL A 218 2.25 17.04 20.00
N ARG A 219 2.99 17.97 20.62
CA ARG A 219 3.48 17.83 22.00
C ARG A 219 2.36 17.78 23.04
N ARG A 220 1.21 18.37 22.73
CA ARG A 220 0.04 18.48 23.62
C ARG A 220 -1.01 17.41 23.37
N LEU A 221 -0.79 16.51 22.40
CA LEU A 221 -1.69 15.39 22.17
C LEU A 221 -1.62 14.40 23.33
N ARG A 222 -2.80 13.92 23.72
CA ARG A 222 -3.01 12.89 24.72
C ARG A 222 -4.02 11.86 24.18
N PRO A 223 -3.84 10.57 24.50
CA PRO A 223 -4.83 9.54 24.19
C PRO A 223 -6.14 9.76 24.95
#